data_AF-A0A1R1MHF5-F1
#
_entry.id   AF-A0A1R1MHF5-F1
#
_cell.length_a   1.000
_cell.length_b   1.000
_cell.length_c   1.000
_cell.angle_alpha   90.00
_cell.angle_beta   90.00
_cell.angle_gamma   90.00
#
_symmetry.space_group_name_H-M   'P 1'
#
loop_
_entity.id
_entity.type
_entity.pdbx_description
1 polymer ?
#
loop_
_entity_poly.entity_id
_entity_poly.type
_entity_poly.pdbx_seq_one_letter_code
_entity_poly.pdbx_strand_id
1 'polypeptide(L)' 'MIEINKNLRIIKRQSYNGETWICQELFPAETWKNRQVWKPITRPLYKTEVQAWLTRRSLEPAALEQFNHSFS' A
#
# COMPACT_ATOMS: atom_id res chain seq x y z
N MET A 1 -2.42 -8.41 3.33
CA MET A 1 -2.48 -7.40 2.24
C MET A 1 -3.69 -6.55 2.54
N ILE A 2 -3.59 -5.23 2.41
CA ILE A 2 -4.72 -4.31 2.64
C ILE A 2 -5.02 -3.63 1.32
N GLU A 3 -6.21 -3.84 0.78
CA GLU A 3 -6.67 -3.15 -0.43
C GLU A 3 -7.29 -1.82 -0.03
N ILE A 4 -6.71 -0.73 -0.50
CA ILE A 4 -7.15 0.64 -0.17
C ILE A 4 -8.24 1.09 -1.14
N ASN A 5 -8.05 0.79 -2.43
CA ASN A 5 -9.06 0.93 -3.47
C ASN A 5 -8.66 0.07 -4.69
N LYS A 6 -9.43 0.18 -5.79
CA LYS A 6 -9.20 -0.58 -7.03
C LYS A 6 -7.80 -0.43 -7.62
N ASN A 7 -7.10 0.66 -7.30
CA ASN A 7 -5.79 0.99 -7.83
C ASN A 7 -4.70 1.04 -6.76
N LEU A 8 -5.01 0.87 -5.48
CA LEU A 8 -4.04 1.03 -4.38
C LEU A 8 -4.16 -0.10 -3.38
N ARG A 9 -3.01 -0.66 -2.99
CA ARG A 9 -2.93 -1.65 -1.92
C ARG A 9 -1.64 -1.51 -1.14
N ILE A 10 -1.64 -2.02 0.09
CA ILE A 10 -0.49 -2.08 0.97
C ILE A 10 -0.16 -3.55 1.20
N ILE A 11 1.10 -3.91 0.93
CA ILE A 11 1.61 -5.26 1.17
C ILE A 11 2.52 -5.25 2.40
N LYS A 12 2.28 -6.17 3.32
CA LYS A 12 3.15 -6.43 4.47
C LYS A 12 4.36 -7.24 4.01
N ARG A 13 5.54 -6.86 4.45
CA ARG A 13 6.83 -7.50 4.20
C ARG A 13 7.55 -7.71 5.53
N GLN A 14 7.90 -8.95 5.80
CA GLN A 14 8.77 -9.28 6.91
C GLN A 14 10.21 -9.05 6.45
N SER A 15 10.88 -8.07 7.06
CA SER A 15 12.29 -7.78 6.81
C SER A 15 13.11 -8.15 8.05
N TYR A 16 14.43 -8.27 7.88
CA TYR A 16 15.33 -8.56 9.01
C TYR A 16 15.20 -7.56 10.16
N ASN A 17 14.90 -6.28 9.85
CA ASN A 17 14.71 -5.21 10.82
C ASN A 17 13.26 -5.07 11.33
N GLY A 18 12.43 -6.10 11.14
CA GLY A 18 11.04 -6.13 11.57
C GLY A 18 10.04 -5.96 10.42
N GLU A 19 8.80 -5.69 10.79
CA GLU A 19 7.70 -5.60 9.85
C GLU A 19 7.73 -4.27 9.11
N THR A 20 7.63 -4.36 7.79
CA THR A 20 7.60 -3.21 6.89
C THR A 20 6.45 -3.35 5.91
N TRP A 21 6.05 -2.26 5.30
CA TRP A 21 4.95 -2.23 4.34
C TRP A 21 5.37 -1.48 3.09
N ILE A 22 4.88 -1.95 1.95
CA ILE A 22 5.09 -1.31 0.67
C ILE A 22 3.73 -0.95 0.11
N CYS A 23 3.54 0.32 -0.23
CA CYS A 23 2.36 0.76 -0.95
C CYS A 23 2.58 0.46 -2.43
N GLN A 24 1.58 -0.17 -3.06
CA GLN A 24 1.59 -0.48 -4.49
C GLN A 24 0.41 0.18 -5.18
N GLU A 25 0.65 0.64 -6.39
CA GLU A 25 -0.38 1.16 -7.28
C GLU A 25 -0.53 0.23 -8.49
N LEU A 26 -1.77 0.02 -8.93
CA LEU A 26 -2.08 -0.75 -10.12
C LEU A 26 -1.87 0.12 -11.35
N PHE A 27 -0.85 -0.21 -12.15
CA PHE A 27 -0.62 0.48 -13.40
C PHE A 27 -1.52 -0.10 -14.49
N PRO A 28 -2.23 0.75 -15.26
CA PRO A 28 -3.07 0.29 -16.35
C PRO A 28 -2.22 -0.41 -17.41
N ALA A 29 -2.84 -1.36 -18.09
CA ALA A 29 -2.27 -1.98 -19.27
C ALA A 29 -2.15 -0.92 -20.37
N GLU A 30 -0.92 -0.52 -20.73
CA GLU A 30 -0.70 0.44 -21.83
C GLU A 30 -1.11 -0.14 -23.19
N THR A 31 -1.15 -1.48 -23.32
CA THR A 31 -1.61 -2.20 -24.51
C THR A 31 -2.28 -3.51 -24.11
N TRP A 32 -3.07 -4.10 -25.03
CA TRP A 32 -3.69 -5.42 -24.84
C TRP A 32 -2.69 -6.57 -24.58
N LYS A 33 -1.40 -6.35 -24.87
CA LYS A 33 -0.31 -7.29 -24.57
C LYS A 33 0.31 -7.07 -23.19
N ASN A 34 0.13 -5.89 -22.58
CA ASN A 34 0.66 -5.59 -21.25
C ASN A 34 -0.37 -5.98 -20.19
N ARG A 35 0.01 -6.83 -19.24
CA ARG A 35 -0.82 -7.14 -18.07
C ARG A 35 -0.84 -5.93 -17.13
N GLN A 36 -1.94 -5.71 -16.43
CA GLN A 36 -1.94 -4.78 -15.30
C GLN A 36 -0.96 -5.31 -14.26
N VAL A 37 -0.07 -4.43 -13.78
CA VAL A 37 0.97 -4.79 -12.81
C VAL A 37 0.91 -3.84 -11.63
N TRP A 38 0.94 -4.44 -10.44
CA TRP A 38 1.11 -3.71 -9.20
C TRP A 38 2.58 -3.31 -9.04
N LYS A 39 2.86 -2.01 -9.10
CA LYS A 39 4.22 -1.49 -8.91
C LYS A 39 4.35 -0.83 -7.53
N PRO A 40 5.49 -1.00 -6.84
CA PRO A 40 5.74 -0.29 -5.59
C PRO A 40 5.85 1.22 -5.88
N ILE A 41 5.13 2.02 -5.10
CA ILE A 41 5.19 3.48 -5.16
C ILE A 41 5.89 4.09 -3.94
N THR A 42 6.23 3.26 -2.95
CA THR A 42 7.04 3.63 -1.80
C THR A 42 8.19 2.65 -1.61
N ARG A 43 9.25 3.11 -0.95
CA ARG A 43 10.19 2.20 -0.27
C ARG A 43 9.46 1.40 0.82
N PRO A 44 10.08 0.35 1.41
CA PRO A 44 9.58 -0.23 2.64
C PRO A 44 9.44 0.86 3.72
N LEU A 45 8.24 0.96 4.28
CA LEU A 45 7.85 1.90 5.31
C LEU A 45 7.54 1.14 6.60
N TYR A 46 7.88 1.73 7.74
CA TYR A 46 7.39 1.25 9.03
C TYR A 46 5.96 1.74 9.29
N LYS A 47 5.29 1.18 10.31
CA LYS A 47 3.87 1.46 10.62
C LYS A 47 3.55 2.96 10.67
N THR A 48 4.34 3.74 11.40
CA THR A 48 4.16 5.19 11.55
C THR A 48 4.35 5.94 10.22
N GLU A 49 5.31 5.51 9.40
CA GLU A 49 5.53 6.08 8.08
C GLU A 49 4.37 5.78 7.12
N VAL A 50 3.75 4.59 7.22
CA VAL A 50 2.57 4.25 6.43
C VAL A 50 1.37 5.11 6.83
N GLN A 51 1.13 5.29 8.14
CA GLN A 51 0.07 6.17 8.62
C GLN A 51 0.27 7.60 8.11
N ALA A 52 1.48 8.14 8.23
CA ALA A 52 1.81 9.46 7.69
C ALA A 52 1.62 9.55 6.17
N TRP A 53 1.99 8.50 5.43
CA TRP A 53 1.81 8.43 3.99
C TRP A 53 0.34 8.41 3.58
N LEU A 54 -0.49 7.63 4.27
CA LEU A 54 -1.94 7.56 4.08
C LEU A 54 -2.60 8.93 4.32
N THR A 55 -2.25 9.57 5.44
CA THR A 55 -2.73 10.91 5.78
C THR A 55 -2.32 11.95 4.73
N ARG A 56 -1.06 11.91 4.26
CA ARG A 56 -0.55 12.86 3.27
C ARG A 56 -1.20 12.73 1.90
N ARG A 57 -1.57 11.52 1.48
CA ARG A 57 -2.30 11.32 0.22
C ARG A 57 -3.79 11.67 0.32
N SER A 58 -4.27 12.13 1.49
CA SER A 58 -5.70 12.31 1.78
C SER A 58 -6.52 11.07 1.39
N LEU A 59 -5.95 9.88 1.65
CA LEU A 59 -6.65 8.64 1.40
C LEU A 59 -7.80 8.51 2.39
N GLU A 60 -8.89 7.89 1.93
CA GLU A 60 -10.14 7.78 2.66
C GLU A 60 -9.90 7.35 4.13
N PRO A 61 -10.61 7.93 5.11
CA PRO A 61 -10.47 7.56 6.52
C PRO A 61 -10.58 6.05 6.75
N ALA A 62 -11.44 5.38 5.97
CA ALA A 62 -11.61 3.92 5.98
C ALA A 62 -10.31 3.14 5.68
N ALA A 63 -9.42 3.68 4.86
CA ALA A 63 -8.13 3.07 4.54
C ALA A 63 -7.18 3.06 5.75
N LEU A 64 -7.19 4.16 6.51
CA LEU A 64 -6.42 4.30 7.74
C LEU A 64 -6.99 3.38 8.83
N GLU A 65 -8.31 3.27 8.94
CA GLU A 65 -8.98 2.35 9.86
C GLU A 65 -8.69 0.88 9.53
N GLN A 66 -8.81 0.48 8.27
CA GLN A 66 -8.45 -0.89 7.84
C GLN A 66 -6.97 -1.20 8.07
N PHE A 67 -6.10 -0.21 7.83
CA PHE A 67 -4.70 -0.36 8.15
C PHE A 67 -4.53 -0.61 9.64
N ASN A 68 -5.08 0.24 10.51
CA ASN A 68 -4.97 0.10 11.97
C ASN A 68 -5.56 -1.22 12.50
N HIS A 69 -6.70 -1.68 11.96
CA HIS A 69 -7.28 -2.98 12.30
C HIS A 69 -6.38 -4.16 11.94
N SER A 70 -5.55 -4.04 10.92
CA SER A 70 -4.60 -5.10 10.54
C SER A 70 -3.39 -5.22 11.49
N PHE A 71 -3.35 -4.40 12.56
CA PHE A 71 -2.32 -4.44 13.61
C PHE A 71 -2.86 -4.79 15.01
N SER A 72 -4.19 -4.84 15.19
CA SER A 72 -4.82 -5.31 16.43
C SER A 72 -4.87 -6.83 16.45
#